data_AF-A0A970BTX8-F1
#
_entry.id   AF-A0A970BTX8-F1
#
_cell.length_a   1.000
_cell.length_b   1.000
_cell.length_c   1.000
_cell.angle_alpha   90.00
_cell.angle_beta   90.00
_cell.angle_gamma   90.00
#
_symmetry.space_group_name_H-M   'P 1'
#
loop_
_entity.id
_entity.type
_entity.pdbx_description
1 polymer ?
#
loop_
_entity_poly.entity_id
_entity_poly.type
_entity_poly.pdbx_seq_one_letter_code
_entity_poly.pdbx_strand_id
1 'polypeptide(L)'
;MPQLGTPELIIIMVIVLLIFGAGKLGTLGGALGKGVRDFRDSMRTDEEEDGESPTPSEPKRTVQPTAVQEADAAEASDGGEQA
;
A
#
# COMPACT_ATOMS: atom_id res chain seq x y z
N MET A 1 -8.02 -2.53 42.16
CA MET A 1 -7.96 -3.38 40.94
C MET A 1 -6.78 -2.90 40.13
N PRO A 2 -5.86 -3.77 39.68
CA PRO A 2 -4.84 -3.36 38.72
C PRO A 2 -5.55 -2.81 37.48
N GLN A 3 -5.25 -1.56 37.15
CA GLN A 3 -5.85 -0.87 36.02
C GLN A 3 -5.06 -1.33 34.79
N LEU A 4 -5.67 -2.09 33.89
CA LEU A 4 -5.05 -2.41 32.61
C LEU A 4 -5.01 -1.12 31.79
N GLY A 5 -3.86 -0.45 31.83
CA GLY A 5 -3.61 0.75 31.06
C GLY A 5 -3.11 0.45 29.66
N THR A 6 -2.92 1.51 28.89
CA THR A 6 -2.18 1.48 27.63
C THR A 6 -0.81 0.81 27.71
N PRO A 7 0.04 1.01 28.75
CA PRO A 7 1.35 0.34 28.79
C PRO A 7 1.26 -1.18 28.95
N GLU A 8 0.34 -1.71 29.76
CA GLU A 8 0.14 -3.15 29.90
C GLU A 8 -0.32 -3.78 28.58
N LEU A 9 -1.21 -3.12 27.84
CA LEU A 9 -1.68 -3.58 26.53
C LEU A 9 -0.53 -3.64 25.51
N ILE A 10 0.40 -2.68 25.54
CA ILE A 10 1.60 -2.70 24.69
C ILE A 10 2.50 -3.90 25.03
N ILE A 11 2.71 -4.20 26.32
CA ILE A 11 3.52 -5.35 26.75
C ILE A 11 2.90 -6.66 26.22
N ILE A 12 1.58 -6.81 26.36
CA ILE A 12 0.86 -7.98 25.83
C ILE A 12 0.99 -8.05 24.30
N MET A 13 0.85 -6.92 23.60
CA MET A 13 1.01 -6.84 22.15
C MET A 13 2.40 -7.31 21.71
N VAL A 14 3.46 -6.91 22.41
CA VAL A 14 4.83 -7.36 22.12
C VAL A 14 4.95 -8.87 22.29
N ILE A 15 4.40 -9.47 23.35
CA ILE A 15 4.43 -10.93 23.55
C ILE A 15 3.70 -11.66 22.41
N VAL A 16 2.53 -11.16 22.00
CA VAL A 16 1.78 -11.71 20.86
C VAL A 16 2.59 -11.62 19.57
N LEU A 17 3.29 -10.51 19.33
CA LEU A 17 4.18 -10.36 18.18
C LEU A 17 5.38 -11.32 18.22
N LEU A 18 5.89 -11.68 19.39
CA LEU A 18 6.97 -12.67 19.50
C LEU A 18 6.49 -14.09 19.16
N ILE A 19 5.27 -14.45 19.56
CA ILE A 19 4.69 -15.78 19.29
C ILE A 19 4.26 -15.90 17.82
N PHE A 20 3.52 -14.93 17.31
CA PHE A 20 2.93 -14.99 15.98
C PHE A 20 3.80 -14.36 14.89
N GLY A 21 4.70 -13.43 15.25
CA GLY A 21 5.48 -12.63 14.32
C GLY A 21 4.72 -11.41 13.77
N ALA A 22 5.46 -10.36 13.39
CA ALA A 22 4.88 -9.15 12.78
C ALA A 22 4.20 -9.40 11.43
N GLY A 23 4.70 -10.35 10.64
CA GLY A 23 4.12 -10.68 9.33
C GLY A 23 2.70 -11.26 9.43
N LYS A 24 2.48 -12.23 10.34
CA LYS A 24 1.16 -12.86 10.50
C LYS A 24 0.12 -11.88 11.05
N LEU A 25 0.48 -11.08 12.06
CA LEU A 25 -0.41 -10.08 12.63
C LEU A 25 -0.75 -8.97 11.61
N GLY A 26 0.22 -8.55 10.79
CA GLY A 26 0.00 -7.58 9.71
C GLY A 26 -0.94 -8.09 8.62
N THR A 27 -0.78 -9.34 8.18
CA THR A 27 -1.68 -9.95 7.18
C THR A 27 -3.11 -10.10 7.72
N LEU A 28 -3.28 -10.60 8.95
CA LEU A 28 -4.60 -10.71 9.58
C LEU A 28 -5.22 -9.33 9.82
N GLY A 29 -4.44 -8.38 10.34
CA GLY A 29 -4.88 -7.02 10.59
C GLY A 29 -5.26 -6.27 9.31
N GLY A 30 -4.56 -6.49 8.20
CA GLY A 30 -4.91 -5.92 6.90
C GLY A 30 -6.24 -6.44 6.37
N ALA A 31 -6.49 -7.76 6.46
CA ALA A 31 -7.76 -8.37 6.05
C ALA A 31 -8.93 -7.91 6.95
N LEU A 32 -8.74 -7.92 8.27
CA LEU A 32 -9.73 -7.44 9.23
C LEU A 32 -10.00 -5.95 9.07
N GLY A 33 -8.94 -5.14 8.89
CA GLY A 33 -9.04 -3.70 8.73
C GLY A 33 -9.81 -3.30 7.48
N LYS A 34 -9.60 -4.02 6.36
CA LYS A 34 -10.40 -3.83 5.15
C LYS A 34 -11.87 -4.17 5.38
N GLY A 35 -12.16 -5.30 6.02
CA GLY A 35 -13.54 -5.67 6.36
C GLY A 35 -14.24 -4.66 7.29
N VAL A 36 -13.53 -4.15 8.31
CA VAL A 36 -14.05 -3.10 9.20
C VAL A 36 -14.24 -1.77 8.46
N ARG A 37 -13.34 -1.42 7.53
CA ARG A 37 -13.45 -0.23 6.69
C ARG A 37 -14.68 -0.32 5.80
N ASP A 38 -14.83 -1.40 5.06
CA ASP A 38 -15.97 -1.64 4.16
C ASP A 38 -17.29 -1.69 4.96
N PHE A 39 -17.29 -2.29 6.16
CA PHE A 39 -18.45 -2.30 7.07
C PHE A 39 -18.82 -0.89 7.54
N ARG A 40 -17.83 -0.08 7.94
CA ARG A 40 -18.06 1.30 8.37
C ARG A 40 -18.53 2.18 7.23
N ASP A 41 -17.96 2.00 6.03
CA ASP A 41 -18.31 2.78 4.85
C ASP A 41 -19.75 2.43 4.39
N SER A 42 -20.17 1.16 4.49
CA SER A 42 -21.55 0.75 4.21
C SER A 42 -22.55 1.34 5.21
N MET A 43 -22.24 1.34 6.52
CA MET A 43 -23.11 1.94 7.53
C MET A 43 -23.24 3.46 7.37
N ARG A 44 -22.18 4.15 6.91
CA ARG A 44 -22.21 5.59 6.65
C ARG A 44 -23.06 5.95 5.43
N THR A 45 -23.08 5.11 4.39
CA THR A 45 -23.95 5.30 3.22
C THR A 45 -25.43 5.32 3.59
N ASP A 46 -25.85 4.56 4.61
CA ASP A 46 -27.24 4.57 5.09
C ASP A 46 -27.57 5.84 5.92
N GLU A 47 -26.57 6.57 6.40
CA GLU A 47 -26.72 7.75 7.26
C GLU A 47 -26.50 9.09 6.51
N GLU A 48 -25.77 9.10 5.38
CA GLU A 48 -25.37 10.31 4.66
C GLU A 48 -25.50 10.16 3.13
N GLU A 49 -26.69 10.40 2.57
CA GLU A 49 -26.81 10.95 1.20
C GLU A 49 -26.36 12.42 1.24
N ASP A 50 -25.05 12.68 1.34
CA ASP A 50 -24.39 13.88 0.79
C ASP A 50 -22.89 13.91 1.19
N GLY A 51 -22.00 13.73 0.22
CA GLY A 51 -20.61 14.19 0.32
C GLY A 51 -19.51 13.13 0.28
N GLU A 52 -19.16 12.72 -0.95
CA GLU A 52 -17.80 12.40 -1.41
C GLU A 52 -16.86 11.60 -0.47
N SER A 53 -16.67 10.31 -0.79
CA SER A 53 -15.67 9.44 -0.16
C SER A 53 -14.26 9.68 -0.71
N PRO A 54 -13.23 9.98 0.11
CA PRO A 54 -11.86 10.01 -0.36
C PRO A 54 -11.29 8.59 -0.46
N THR A 55 -10.92 8.20 -1.67
CA THR A 55 -9.93 7.12 -1.89
C THR A 55 -8.54 7.67 -1.54
N PRO A 56 -7.75 6.94 -0.75
CA PRO A 56 -6.45 6.55 -1.30
C PRO A 56 -5.98 5.17 -0.84
N SER A 57 -5.56 4.36 -1.82
CA SER A 57 -4.22 3.72 -1.89
C SER A 57 -4.27 2.48 -2.79
N GLU A 58 -4.09 2.70 -4.08
CA GLU A 58 -3.51 1.69 -4.97
C GLU A 58 -2.10 1.34 -4.45
N PRO A 59 -1.76 0.05 -4.25
CA PRO A 59 -0.38 -0.36 -4.10
C PRO A 59 0.31 -0.13 -5.45
N LYS A 60 1.17 0.88 -5.48
CA LYS A 60 2.06 1.19 -6.59
C LYS A 60 2.89 -0.07 -6.94
N ARG A 61 2.45 -0.75 -8.01
CA ARG A 61 3.30 -1.33 -9.07
C ARG A 61 4.33 -2.37 -8.63
N THR A 62 3.92 -3.63 -8.60
CA THR A 62 4.75 -4.73 -9.11
C THR A 62 4.86 -4.56 -10.62
N VAL A 63 5.97 -4.03 -11.15
CA VAL A 63 6.63 -4.47 -12.41
C VAL A 63 8.03 -3.85 -12.43
N GLN A 64 9.05 -4.70 -12.39
CA GLN A 64 10.45 -4.36 -12.65
C GLN A 64 10.61 -3.85 -14.09
N PRO A 65 11.30 -2.73 -14.37
CA PRO A 65 11.62 -2.35 -15.74
C PRO A 65 12.84 -3.15 -16.21
N THR A 66 12.60 -4.26 -16.91
CA THR A 66 13.52 -4.75 -17.93
C THR A 66 12.94 -4.37 -19.28
N ALA A 67 13.56 -3.40 -19.96
CA ALA A 67 13.78 -3.39 -21.41
C ALA A 67 14.29 -2.02 -21.88
N VAL A 68 15.50 -2.03 -22.43
CA VAL A 68 16.04 -1.19 -23.51
C VAL A 68 16.26 0.30 -23.26
N GLN A 69 17.47 0.58 -22.77
CA GLN A 69 18.19 1.83 -23.02
C GLN A 69 19.46 1.44 -23.77
N GLU A 70 19.43 1.44 -25.10
CA GLU A 70 20.58 1.70 -26.00
C GLU A 70 20.10 1.68 -27.46
N ALA A 71 19.72 2.85 -27.99
CA ALA A 71 19.54 3.08 -29.42
C ALA A 71 19.59 4.59 -29.67
N ASP A 72 20.78 5.20 -29.50
CA ASP A 72 21.13 6.45 -30.18
C ASP A 72 22.66 6.65 -30.13
N ALA A 73 23.37 6.02 -31.06
CA ALA A 73 24.78 6.30 -31.37
C ALA A 73 25.15 5.71 -32.73
N ALA A 74 24.59 6.26 -33.81
CA ALA A 74 25.08 6.03 -35.18
C ALA A 74 24.59 7.13 -36.14
N GLU A 75 25.00 8.38 -35.91
CA GLU A 75 25.03 9.37 -37.01
C GLU A 75 26.28 9.10 -37.84
N ALA A 76 26.09 8.35 -38.92
CA ALA A 76 27.06 8.20 -39.99
C ALA A 76 26.61 9.04 -41.19
N SER A 77 27.52 9.91 -41.63
CA SER A 77 27.75 10.34 -43.02
C SER A 77 26.52 10.53 -43.91
N ASP A 78 26.14 11.78 -44.15
CA ASP A 78 25.52 12.18 -45.41
C ASP A 78 26.49 13.12 -46.16
N GLY A 79 27.14 12.55 -47.17
CA GLY A 79 27.91 13.26 -48.17
C GLY A 79 26.97 13.71 -49.28
N GLY A 80 26.54 14.97 -49.22
CA GLY A 80 25.78 15.64 -50.27
C GLY A 80 26.71 16.32 -51.29
N GLU A 81 26.95 15.57 -52.36
CA GLU A 81 27.28 15.97 -53.73
C GLU A 81 27.11 17.48 -54.06
N GLN A 82 28.22 18.13 -54.42
CA GLN A 82 28.23 19.40 -55.17
C GLN A 82 28.78 19.12 -56.56
N ALA A 83 27.92 19.19 -57.58
CA ALA A 83 28.27 19.43 -58.98
C ALA A 83 27.05 20.00 -59.72
#